data_AF-J9USG4-F1
#
_entry.id   AF-J9USG4-F1
#
_cell.length_a   1.000
_cell.length_b   1.000
_cell.length_c   1.000
_cell.angle_alpha   90.00
_cell.angle_beta   90.00
_cell.angle_gamma   90.00
#
_symmetry.space_group_name_H-M   'P 1'
#
loop_
_entity.id
_entity.type
_entity.pdbx_description
1 polymer ?
#
loop_
_entity_poly.entity_id
_entity_poly.type
_entity_poly.pdbx_seq_one_letter_code
_entity_poly.pdbx_strand_id
1 'polypeptide(L)'
;MIDSHCHLTYISKKAKDLKEVLERANKAGIYYFVDIGVHPSDIDERLYILSDAEGVFFSMGYYPDYANENDEHTIKAFELKIKTINKKTLENRKNLFMLLER
;
A
#
# COMPACT_ATOMS: atom_id res chain seq x y z
N MET A 1 -6.19 14.86 -10.20
CA MET A 1 -4.98 14.31 -10.86
C MET A 1 -4.51 13.09 -10.09
N ILE A 2 -3.83 12.15 -10.75
CA ILE A 2 -3.31 10.91 -10.15
C ILE A 2 -1.78 10.93 -10.27
N ASP A 3 -1.08 10.70 -9.18
CA ASP A 3 0.33 10.32 -9.22
C ASP A 3 0.43 8.79 -9.30
N SER A 4 0.65 8.27 -10.50
CA SER A 4 0.68 6.82 -10.74
C SER A 4 1.98 6.15 -10.33
N HIS A 5 2.99 6.89 -9.87
CA HIS A 5 4.29 6.32 -9.50
C HIS A 5 4.99 7.20 -8.47
N CYS A 6 4.80 6.86 -7.19
CA CYS A 6 5.50 7.51 -6.10
C CYS A 6 6.03 6.48 -5.09
N HIS A 7 6.86 6.94 -4.17
CA HIS A 7 7.49 6.11 -3.14
C HIS A 7 7.15 6.69 -1.74
N LEU A 8 5.86 6.72 -1.42
CA LEU A 8 5.32 7.22 -0.16
C LEU A 8 5.89 6.49 1.06
N THR A 9 6.13 5.18 0.97
CA THR A 9 6.80 4.41 2.05
C THR A 9 8.23 4.87 2.31
N TYR A 10 8.94 5.37 1.30
CA TYR A 10 10.26 5.98 1.49
C TYR A 10 10.16 7.43 1.95
N ILE A 11 9.16 8.17 1.46
CA ILE A 11 8.91 9.55 1.88
C ILE A 11 8.56 9.58 3.36
N SER A 12 7.73 8.66 3.87
CA SER A 12 7.36 8.60 5.29
C SER A 12 8.56 8.39 6.21
N LYS A 13 9.63 7.73 5.74
CA LYS A 13 10.89 7.54 6.49
C LYS A 13 11.73 8.83 6.59
N LYS A 14 11.52 9.77 5.68
CA LYS A 14 12.28 11.04 5.58
C LYS A 14 11.49 12.26 6.04
N ALA A 15 10.18 12.23 5.85
CA ALA A 15 9.27 13.28 6.27
C ALA A 15 8.93 13.16 7.75
N LYS A 16 8.59 14.28 8.38
CA LYS A 16 8.07 14.26 9.76
C LYS A 16 6.68 13.63 9.84
N ASP A 17 5.86 13.84 8.82
CA ASP A 17 4.50 13.30 8.74
C ASP A 17 4.08 13.07 7.27
N LEU A 18 3.69 11.83 6.95
CA LEU A 18 3.17 11.48 5.62
C LEU A 18 1.82 12.15 5.34
N LYS A 19 0.98 12.35 6.36
CA LYS A 19 -0.33 12.97 6.24
C LYS A 19 -0.22 14.40 5.72
N GLU A 20 0.72 15.19 6.26
CA GLU A 20 0.97 16.55 5.78
C GLU A 20 1.42 16.59 4.31
N VAL A 21 2.16 15.58 3.84
CA VAL A 21 2.56 15.47 2.43
C VAL A 21 1.33 15.26 1.55
N LEU A 22 0.46 14.32 1.92
CA LEU A 22 -0.76 14.00 1.18
C LEU A 22 -1.76 15.17 1.20
N GLU A 23 -1.92 15.87 2.33
CA GLU A 23 -2.78 17.05 2.43
C GLU A 23 -2.32 18.20 1.52
N ARG A 24 -1.01 18.44 1.42
CA ARG A 24 -0.48 19.45 0.48
C ARG A 24 -0.70 19.04 -0.97
N ALA A 25 -0.50 17.76 -1.30
CA ALA A 25 -0.73 17.24 -2.64
C ALA A 25 -2.22 17.34 -3.04
N ASN A 26 -3.13 17.03 -2.11
CA ASN A 26 -4.58 17.22 -2.27
C ASN A 26 -4.93 18.69 -2.55
N LYS A 27 -4.37 19.64 -1.79
CA LYS A 27 -4.55 21.08 -2.02
C LYS A 27 -4.03 21.54 -3.39
N ALA A 28 -3.06 20.82 -3.96
CA ALA A 28 -2.52 21.06 -5.29
C ALA A 28 -3.28 20.30 -6.41
N GLY A 29 -4.34 19.56 -6.09
CA GLY A 29 -5.19 18.86 -7.07
C GLY A 29 -4.76 17.41 -7.39
N ILE A 30 -3.83 16.82 -6.63
CA ILE A 30 -3.45 15.40 -6.74
C ILE A 30 -4.20 14.64 -5.64
N TYR A 31 -5.14 13.78 -6.05
CA TYR A 31 -6.09 13.13 -5.13
C TYR A 31 -5.86 11.63 -4.95
N TYR A 32 -5.11 11.02 -5.87
CA TYR A 32 -4.85 9.60 -5.84
C TYR A 32 -3.38 9.32 -6.11
N PHE A 33 -2.86 8.29 -5.45
CA PHE A 33 -1.46 7.92 -5.48
C PHE A 33 -1.32 6.41 -5.65
N VAL A 34 -0.34 5.99 -6.43
CA VAL A 34 0.10 4.60 -6.48
C VAL A 34 1.53 4.54 -5.95
N ASP A 35 1.68 4.01 -4.75
CA ASP A 35 2.96 3.76 -4.12
C ASP A 35 3.62 2.49 -4.70
N ILE A 36 4.90 2.60 -5.09
CA ILE A 36 5.58 1.57 -5.87
C ILE A 36 6.47 0.68 -5.01
N GLY A 37 6.20 -0.63 -5.10
CA GLY A 37 6.89 -1.72 -4.43
C GLY A 37 8.13 -2.11 -5.18
N VAL A 38 9.28 -2.03 -4.52
CA VAL A 38 10.57 -2.46 -5.11
C VAL A 38 11.00 -3.83 -4.64
N HIS A 39 10.54 -4.27 -3.47
CA HIS A 39 10.84 -5.59 -2.94
C HIS A 39 9.74 -6.04 -1.98
N PRO A 40 9.21 -7.27 -2.10
CA PRO A 40 8.07 -7.73 -1.29
C PRO A 40 8.33 -7.88 0.21
N SER A 41 9.60 -7.87 0.66
CA SER A 41 9.90 -7.86 2.09
C SER A 41 9.35 -6.62 2.81
N ASP A 42 9.03 -5.55 2.09
CA ASP A 42 8.52 -4.31 2.67
C ASP A 42 6.99 -4.28 2.84
N ILE A 43 6.26 -5.33 2.41
CA ILE A 43 4.81 -5.24 2.30
C ILE A 43 4.11 -5.01 3.65
N ASP A 44 4.60 -5.61 4.73
CA ASP A 44 3.98 -5.44 6.05
C ASP A 44 4.20 -4.02 6.58
N GLU A 45 5.39 -3.46 6.37
CA GLU A 45 5.70 -2.07 6.68
C GLU A 45 4.83 -1.11 5.84
N ARG A 46 4.70 -1.39 4.55
CA ARG A 46 3.89 -0.61 3.61
C ARG A 46 2.40 -0.62 3.98
N LEU A 47 1.85 -1.80 4.31
CA LEU A 47 0.48 -1.93 4.79
C LEU A 47 0.24 -1.12 6.06
N TYR A 48 1.22 -1.09 6.96
CA TYR A 48 1.13 -0.31 8.20
C TYR A 48 1.19 1.21 7.92
N ILE A 49 2.16 1.68 7.15
CA ILE A 49 2.36 3.11 6.86
C ILE A 49 1.18 3.69 6.07
N LEU A 50 0.61 2.92 5.14
CA LEU A 50 -0.42 3.40 4.22
C LEU A 50 -1.85 3.06 4.68
N SER A 51 -2.04 2.41 5.84
CA SER A 51 -3.37 1.92 6.25
C SER A 51 -4.44 3.02 6.33
N ASP A 52 -4.02 4.20 6.76
CA ASP A 52 -4.90 5.35 7.03
C ASP A 52 -4.79 6.43 5.95
N ALA A 53 -4.02 6.17 4.89
CA ALA A 53 -3.78 7.11 3.80
C ALA A 53 -4.88 7.02 2.74
N GLU A 54 -5.90 7.86 2.86
CA GLU A 54 -6.99 7.93 1.89
C GLU A 54 -6.49 8.29 0.48
N GLY A 55 -7.06 7.65 -0.54
CA GLY A 55 -6.67 7.87 -1.94
C GLY A 55 -5.34 7.23 -2.33
N VAL A 56 -4.67 6.50 -1.42
CA VAL A 56 -3.42 5.80 -1.69
C VAL A 56 -3.67 4.32 -1.99
N PHE A 57 -3.10 3.87 -3.10
CA PHE A 57 -2.99 2.47 -3.50
C PHE A 57 -1.52 2.09 -3.51
N PHE A 58 -1.22 0.80 -3.52
CA PHE A 58 0.16 0.35 -3.66
C PHE A 58 0.29 -0.85 -4.60
N SER A 59 1.49 -0.99 -5.16
CA SER A 59 1.92 -2.18 -5.88
C SER A 59 2.91 -2.99 -5.04
N MET A 60 2.99 -4.29 -5.31
CA MET A 60 3.98 -5.21 -4.77
C MET A 60 4.64 -5.93 -5.94
N GLY A 61 5.96 -6.06 -5.90
CA GLY A 61 6.72 -6.79 -6.89
C GLY A 61 8.22 -6.70 -6.63
N TYR A 62 8.99 -7.24 -7.56
CA TYR A 62 10.45 -7.12 -7.59
C TYR A 62 10.86 -6.04 -8.59
N TYR A 63 11.66 -5.08 -8.12
CA TYR A 63 12.42 -4.19 -8.98
C TYR A 63 13.47 -5.02 -9.76
N PRO A 64 13.88 -4.62 -10.98
CA PRO A 64 14.75 -5.43 -11.84
C PRO A 64 16.05 -5.91 -11.20
N ASP A 65 16.63 -5.16 -10.25
CA ASP A 65 17.84 -5.56 -9.53
C ASP A 65 17.65 -6.83 -8.67
N TYR A 66 16.40 -7.16 -8.33
CA TYR A 66 16.00 -8.35 -7.58
C TYR A 66 15.35 -9.42 -8.46
N ALA A 67 15.48 -9.33 -9.79
CA ALA A 67 14.83 -10.27 -10.72
C ALA A 67 15.26 -11.73 -10.51
N ASN A 68 16.47 -11.96 -9.99
CA ASN A 68 16.97 -13.29 -9.62
C ASN A 68 16.24 -13.93 -8.42
N GLU A 69 15.51 -13.13 -7.64
CA GLU A 69 14.68 -13.60 -6.52
C GLU A 69 13.24 -13.91 -6.97
N ASN A 70 12.86 -13.53 -8.19
CA ASN A 70 11.50 -13.70 -8.70
C ASN A 70 11.31 -15.07 -9.38
N ASP A 71 11.10 -16.11 -8.58
CA ASP A 71 10.81 -17.48 -9.03
C ASP A 71 9.36 -17.92 -8.77
N GLU A 72 9.01 -19.14 -9.20
CA GLU A 72 7.66 -19.71 -9.01
C GLU A 72 7.23 -19.77 -7.54
N HIS A 73 8.16 -20.01 -6.60
CA HIS A 73 7.85 -20.04 -5.17
C HIS A 73 7.47 -18.66 -4.65
N THR A 74 8.20 -17.62 -5.07
CA THR A 74 7.92 -16.25 -4.67
C THR A 74 6.61 -15.72 -5.25
N ILE A 75 6.27 -16.07 -6.51
CA ILE A 75 4.98 -15.75 -7.11
C ILE A 75 3.82 -16.39 -6.30
N LYS A 76 3.95 -17.67 -5.93
CA LYS A 76 2.94 -18.33 -5.06
C LYS A 76 2.82 -17.65 -3.69
N ALA A 77 3.93 -17.20 -3.12
CA ALA A 77 3.92 -16.45 -1.87
C ALA A 77 3.15 -15.12 -2.00
N PHE A 78 3.28 -14.40 -3.12
CA PHE A 78 2.49 -13.19 -3.39
C PHE A 78 0.99 -13.48 -3.44
N GLU A 79 0.59 -14.51 -4.17
CA GLU A 79 -0.83 -14.87 -4.25
C GLU A 79 -1.42 -15.18 -2.88
N LEU A 80 -0.69 -15.93 -2.05
CA LEU A 80 -1.11 -16.25 -0.68
C LEU A 80 -1.21 -14.99 0.17
N LYS A 81 -0.21 -14.11 0.12
CA LYS A 81 -0.20 -12.85 0.86
C LYS A 81 -1.39 -11.96 0.47
N ILE A 82 -1.67 -11.80 -0.83
CA ILE A 82 -2.80 -11.02 -1.35
C ILE A 82 -4.13 -11.62 -0.86
N LYS A 83 -4.30 -12.95 -0.94
CA LYS A 83 -5.50 -13.63 -0.42
C LYS A 83 -5.71 -13.38 1.07
N THR A 84 -4.64 -13.43 1.87
CA THR A 84 -4.69 -13.15 3.31
C THR A 84 -5.06 -11.69 3.61
N ILE A 85 -4.46 -10.72 2.90
CA ILE A 85 -4.77 -9.29 3.05
C ILE A 85 -6.25 -9.05 2.74
N ASN A 86 -6.72 -9.51 1.58
CA ASN A 86 -8.11 -9.33 1.16
C ASN A 86 -9.10 -9.93 2.16
N LYS A 87 -8.82 -11.13 2.70
CA LYS A 87 -9.64 -11.75 3.73
C LYS A 87 -9.74 -10.88 4.98
N LYS A 88 -8.62 -10.38 5.51
CA LYS A 88 -8.61 -9.48 6.67
C LYS A 88 -9.37 -8.19 6.40
N THR A 89 -9.18 -7.57 5.23
CA THR A 89 -9.91 -6.35 4.83
C THR A 89 -11.42 -6.59 4.75
N LEU A 90 -11.84 -7.72 4.17
CA LEU A 90 -13.25 -8.12 4.10
C LEU A 90 -13.85 -8.39 5.48
N GLU A 91 -13.12 -9.08 6.37
CA GLU A 91 -13.55 -9.32 7.76
C GLU A 91 -13.71 -8.01 8.54
N ASN A 92 -12.74 -7.10 8.43
CA ASN A 92 -12.81 -5.78 9.07
C ASN A 92 -13.99 -4.96 8.55
N ARG A 93 -14.26 -4.99 7.23
CA ARG A 93 -15.43 -4.32 6.64
C ARG A 93 -16.75 -4.93 7.10
N LYS A 94 -16.85 -6.27 7.18
CA LYS A 94 -18.04 -6.95 7.71
C LYS A 94 -18.32 -6.55 9.16
N ASN A 95 -17.27 -6.50 10.00
CA ASN A 95 -17.38 -6.05 11.38
C ASN A 95 -17.83 -4.58 11.48
N LEU A 96 -17.34 -3.71 10.60
CA LEU A 96 -17.77 -2.32 10.53
C LEU A 96 -19.25 -2.18 10.14
N PHE A 97 -19.71 -2.92 9.12
CA PHE A 97 -21.13 -2.96 8.73
C PHE A 97 -22.03 -3.45 9.87
N MET A 98 -21.63 -4.49 10.60
CA MET A 98 -22.37 -4.97 11.78
C MET A 98 -22.41 -3.98 12.95
N LEU A 99 -21.43 -3.07 13.05
CA LEU A 99 -21.39 -2.04 14.09
C LEU A 99 -22.32 -0.85 13.80
N LEU A 100 -22.61 -0.59 12.51
CA LEU A 100 -23.46 0.53 12.08
C LEU A 100 -24.96 0.20 12.09
N GLU A 101 -25.33 -1.08 12.19
CA GLU A 101 -26.73 -1.55 12.24
C GLU A 101 -27.27 -1.79 13.67
N ARG A 102 -26.67 -1.18 14.70
CA ARG A 102 -27.13 -1.26 16.10
C ARG A 102 -27.36 0.11 16.70
#